data_AF-A0A811G2X6-F1
#
_entry.id   AF-A0A811G2X6-F1
#
_cell.length_a   1.000
_cell.length_b   1.000
_cell.length_c   1.000
_cell.angle_alpha   90.00
_cell.angle_beta   90.00
_cell.angle_gamma   90.00
#
_symmetry.space_group_name_H-M   'P 1'
#
loop_
_entity.id
_entity.type
_entity.pdbx_description
1 polymer ?
#
loop_
_entity_poly.entity_id
_entity_poly.type
_entity_poly.pdbx_seq_one_letter_code
_entity_poly.pdbx_strand_id
1 'polypeptide(L)'
;MFARHMGCVAGSGPVLNAMSEIVSSQRYGLGSIPGARFKGGWGPNLSGSYDVRQFGLVPIGGVIVPVAVTAQASDGSYESGQQLLTRMATKLASFNGNVPSAECV
;
A
#
# COMPACT_ATOMS: atom_id res chain seq x y z
N MET A 1 -3.51 17.28 -0.01
CA MET A 1 -3.48 15.85 -0.39
C MET A 1 -4.07 15.02 0.75
N PHE A 2 -5.16 14.28 0.54
CA PHE A 2 -5.85 13.51 1.60
C PHE A 2 -4.94 12.53 2.36
N ALA A 3 -4.24 11.65 1.63
CA ALA A 3 -3.45 10.56 2.23
C ALA A 3 -2.34 11.06 3.19
N ARG A 4 -1.73 12.22 2.89
CA ARG A 4 -0.68 12.83 3.73
C ARG A 4 -1.19 13.25 5.12
N HIS A 5 -2.48 13.51 5.27
CA HIS A 5 -3.08 14.06 6.49
C HIS A 5 -3.95 13.04 7.24
N MET A 6 -3.96 11.75 6.83
CA MET A 6 -4.83 10.75 7.47
C MET A 6 -4.57 10.61 8.96
N GLY A 7 -3.31 10.73 9.41
CA GLY A 7 -2.93 10.74 10.82
C GLY A 7 -3.39 11.98 11.61
N CYS A 8 -3.80 13.03 10.91
CA CYS A 8 -4.10 14.35 11.49
C CYS A 8 -5.61 14.56 11.68
N VAL A 9 -6.43 13.73 11.04
CA VAL A 9 -7.88 13.76 11.23
C VAL A 9 -8.20 13.30 12.66
N ALA A 10 -8.94 14.12 13.40
CA ALA A 10 -9.40 13.78 14.74
C ALA A 10 -10.18 12.45 14.71
N GLY A 11 -9.80 11.51 15.57
CA GLY A 11 -10.42 10.18 15.62
C GLY A 11 -9.92 9.18 14.57
N SER A 12 -8.86 9.47 13.81
CA SER A 12 -8.28 8.53 12.83
C SER A 12 -7.59 7.31 13.45
N GLY A 13 -7.19 7.41 14.73
CA GLY A 13 -6.42 6.38 15.44
C GLY A 13 -6.96 4.95 15.30
N PRO A 14 -8.24 4.68 15.62
CA PRO A 14 -8.83 3.35 15.46
C PRO A 14 -8.77 2.81 14.02
N VAL A 15 -8.98 3.66 13.01
CA VAL A 15 -8.90 3.26 11.60
C VAL A 15 -7.48 2.91 11.21
N LEU A 16 -6.50 3.74 11.60
CA LEU A 16 -5.09 3.47 11.33
C LEU A 16 -4.57 2.24 12.06
N ASN A 17 -5.09 1.94 13.24
CA ASN A 17 -4.79 0.70 13.96
C ASN A 17 -5.35 -0.51 13.21
N ALA A 18 -6.62 -0.48 12.78
CA ALA A 18 -7.20 -1.54 11.97
C ALA A 18 -6.44 -1.76 10.65
N MET A 19 -5.94 -0.68 10.02
CA MET A 19 -5.10 -0.74 8.82
C MET A 19 -3.74 -1.42 9.05
N SER A 20 -3.31 -1.63 10.31
CA SER A 20 -2.10 -2.39 10.64
C SER A 20 -2.35 -3.90 10.82
N GLU A 21 -3.61 -4.31 10.95
CA GLU A 21 -4.02 -5.69 11.25
C GLU A 21 -4.38 -6.48 9.98
N ILE A 22 -3.39 -6.66 9.11
CA ILE A 22 -3.60 -7.35 7.84
C ILE A 22 -3.47 -8.86 8.00
N VAL A 23 -4.52 -9.60 7.62
CA VAL A 23 -4.53 -11.06 7.61
C VAL A 23 -3.46 -11.62 6.67
N SER A 24 -2.94 -12.82 6.99
CA SER A 24 -1.80 -13.43 6.29
C SER A 24 -1.99 -13.52 4.78
N SER A 25 -3.17 -13.95 4.33
CA SER A 25 -3.52 -14.10 2.90
C SER A 25 -3.56 -12.77 2.12
N GLN A 26 -3.54 -11.63 2.81
CA GLN A 26 -3.64 -10.30 2.21
C GLN A 26 -2.40 -9.43 2.47
N ARG A 27 -1.35 -10.03 3.04
CA ARG A 27 -0.12 -9.33 3.45
C ARG A 27 0.95 -9.25 2.34
N TYR A 28 0.57 -9.51 1.08
CA TYR A 28 1.44 -9.23 -0.08
C TYR A 28 1.60 -7.71 -0.28
N GLY A 29 2.52 -7.30 -1.16
CA GLY A 29 2.64 -5.88 -1.50
C GLY A 29 3.25 -5.02 -0.40
N LEU A 30 2.56 -3.93 -0.06
CA LEU A 30 2.91 -3.05 1.06
C LEU A 30 2.99 -3.83 2.39
N GLY A 31 2.30 -4.97 2.51
CA GLY A 31 2.40 -5.86 3.68
C GLY A 31 3.77 -6.53 3.86
N SER A 32 4.64 -6.47 2.85
CA SER A 32 6.05 -6.87 2.98
C SER A 32 6.93 -5.82 3.68
N ILE A 33 6.41 -4.62 3.93
CA ILE A 33 7.11 -3.51 4.58
C ILE A 33 6.72 -3.49 6.07
N PRO A 34 7.66 -3.74 7.01
CA PRO A 34 7.36 -3.67 8.44
C PRO A 34 6.78 -2.30 8.83
N GLY A 35 5.70 -2.31 9.61
CA GLY A 35 5.02 -1.09 10.07
C GLY A 35 4.07 -0.44 9.05
N ALA A 36 3.87 -1.05 7.87
CA ALA A 36 2.85 -0.60 6.93
C ALA A 36 1.44 -0.62 7.54
N ARG A 37 0.67 0.43 7.26
CA ARG A 37 -0.76 0.54 7.59
C ARG A 37 -1.53 0.78 6.30
N PHE A 38 -2.24 -0.22 5.78
CA PHE A 38 -2.82 -0.12 4.44
C PHE A 38 -4.12 -0.92 4.31
N LYS A 39 -4.82 -0.71 3.19
CA LYS A 39 -5.89 -1.60 2.76
C LYS A 39 -5.68 -2.01 1.31
N GLY A 40 -5.91 -3.29 1.03
CA GLY A 40 -5.92 -3.85 -0.31
C GLY A 40 -7.32 -4.05 -0.87
N GLY A 41 -7.41 -4.06 -2.20
CA GLY A 41 -8.55 -4.49 -3.00
C GLY A 41 -8.06 -5.19 -4.27
N TRP A 42 -8.88 -6.06 -4.83
CA TRP A 42 -8.55 -6.83 -6.02
C TRP A 42 -9.83 -7.22 -6.77
N GLY A 43 -9.71 -7.51 -8.06
CA GLY A 43 -10.81 -8.03 -8.86
C GLY A 43 -10.54 -7.93 -10.35
N PRO A 44 -11.33 -8.64 -11.16
CA PRO A 44 -11.26 -8.51 -12.61
C PRO A 44 -11.66 -7.10 -13.03
N ASN A 45 -10.94 -6.53 -13.99
CA ASN A 45 -11.35 -5.35 -14.72
C ASN A 45 -12.27 -5.73 -15.89
N LEU A 46 -12.65 -4.75 -16.72
CA LEU A 46 -13.57 -4.95 -17.84
C LEU A 46 -13.07 -5.95 -18.88
N SER A 47 -11.76 -6.21 -18.95
CA SER A 47 -11.15 -7.20 -19.83
C SER A 47 -10.98 -8.58 -19.17
N GLY A 48 -11.40 -8.74 -17.91
CA GLY A 48 -11.27 -9.98 -17.14
C GLY A 48 -9.92 -10.16 -16.42
N SER A 49 -8.94 -9.31 -16.68
CA SER A 49 -7.65 -9.33 -15.99
C SER A 49 -7.76 -8.82 -14.56
N TYR A 50 -7.02 -9.40 -13.63
CA TYR A 50 -6.99 -8.95 -12.24
C TYR A 50 -6.14 -7.69 -12.07
N ASP A 51 -6.79 -6.65 -11.55
CA ASP A 51 -6.10 -5.54 -10.90
C ASP A 51 -5.95 -5.85 -9.41
N VAL A 52 -4.75 -5.68 -8.88
CA VAL A 52 -4.51 -5.60 -7.43
C VAL A 52 -4.13 -4.18 -7.06
N ARG A 53 -4.76 -3.63 -6.01
CA ARG A 53 -4.56 -2.24 -5.60
C ARG A 53 -4.42 -2.14 -4.09
N GLN A 54 -3.52 -1.27 -3.64
CA GLN A 54 -3.27 -1.04 -2.23
C GLN A 54 -3.09 0.46 -1.96
N PHE A 55 -3.61 0.91 -0.82
CA PHE A 55 -3.53 2.30 -0.38
C PHE A 55 -3.22 2.36 1.12
N GLY A 56 -2.28 3.21 1.54
CA GLY A 56 -1.94 3.32 2.95
C GLY A 56 -0.75 4.21 3.26
N LEU A 57 -0.24 4.05 4.47
CA LEU A 57 0.94 4.71 5.03
C LEU A 57 2.05 3.66 5.23
N VAL A 58 3.22 3.91 4.68
CA VAL A 58 4.35 2.97 4.76
C VAL A 58 5.63 3.66 5.26
N PRO A 59 6.40 3.02 6.15
CA PRO A 59 7.72 3.53 6.53
C PRO A 59 8.72 3.38 5.39
N ILE A 60 9.35 4.49 4.96
CA ILE A 60 10.42 4.51 3.96
C ILE A 60 11.44 5.58 4.38
N GLY A 61 12.72 5.24 4.42
CA GLY A 61 13.78 6.23 4.70
C GLY A 61 13.63 6.97 6.04
N GLY A 62 12.99 6.35 7.04
CA GLY A 62 12.76 6.96 8.36
C GLY A 62 11.53 7.87 8.46
N VAL A 63 10.78 8.05 7.38
CA VAL A 63 9.53 8.82 7.37
C VAL A 63 8.34 7.93 6.98
N ILE A 64 7.14 8.40 7.32
CA ILE A 64 5.89 7.75 6.88
C ILE A 64 5.48 8.35 5.54
N VAL A 65 5.35 7.51 4.51
CA VAL A 65 5.01 7.91 3.15
C VAL A 65 3.61 7.40 2.81
N PRO A 66 2.69 8.25 2.35
CA PRO A 66 1.42 7.79 1.80
C PRO A 66 1.63 7.19 0.41
N VAL A 67 1.08 6.00 0.19
CA VAL A 67 1.23 5.26 -1.07
C VAL A 67 -0.14 4.82 -1.57
N ALA A 68 -0.38 5.06 -2.85
CA ALA A 68 -1.44 4.45 -3.63
C ALA A 68 -0.76 3.70 -4.78
N VAL A 69 -1.00 2.40 -4.88
CA VAL A 69 -0.37 1.56 -5.90
C VAL A 69 -1.38 0.60 -6.50
N THR A 70 -1.31 0.41 -7.80
CA THR A 70 -2.04 -0.63 -8.53
C THR A 70 -1.06 -1.43 -9.38
N ALA A 71 -1.33 -2.70 -9.55
CA ALA A 71 -0.59 -3.56 -10.46
C ALA A 71 -1.54 -4.49 -11.19
N GLN A 72 -1.25 -4.69 -12.47
CA GLN A 72 -1.88 -5.70 -13.31
C GLN A 72 -0.73 -6.47 -13.97
N ALA A 73 -0.67 -7.77 -13.73
CA ALA A 73 0.32 -8.61 -14.39
C ALA A 73 -0.06 -8.86 -15.86
N SER A 74 0.95 -9.15 -16.69
CA SER A 74 0.75 -9.37 -18.14
C SER A 74 -0.09 -10.59 -18.47
N ASP A 75 -0.10 -11.60 -17.60
CA ASP A 75 -0.93 -12.80 -17.70
C ASP A 75 -2.36 -12.60 -17.16
N GLY A 76 -2.66 -11.42 -16.59
CA GLY A 76 -3.95 -11.08 -16.04
C GLY A 76 -4.35 -11.85 -14.78
N SER A 77 -3.47 -12.67 -14.19
CA SER A 77 -3.80 -13.50 -13.03
C SER A 77 -3.71 -12.72 -11.71
N TYR A 78 -4.52 -13.12 -10.73
CA TYR A 78 -4.50 -12.51 -9.40
C TYR A 78 -3.14 -12.75 -8.72
N GLU A 79 -2.62 -13.96 -8.80
CA GLU A 79 -1.38 -14.42 -8.17
C GLU A 79 -0.17 -13.66 -8.73
N SER A 80 -0.05 -13.55 -10.06
CA SER A 80 1.03 -12.77 -10.67
C SER A 80 0.89 -11.28 -10.37
N GLY A 81 -0.34 -10.76 -10.26
CA GLY A 81 -0.62 -9.41 -9.78
C GLY A 81 -0.05 -9.17 -8.37
N GLN A 82 -0.33 -10.08 -7.43
CA GLN A 82 0.22 -10.01 -6.06
C GLN A 82 1.75 -10.01 -6.05
N GLN A 83 2.38 -10.87 -6.84
CA GLN A 83 3.84 -10.94 -6.95
C GLN A 83 4.43 -9.66 -7.54
N LEU A 84 3.81 -9.11 -8.60
CA LEU A 84 4.23 -7.86 -9.21
C LEU A 84 4.14 -6.70 -8.22
N LEU A 85 3.00 -6.57 -7.55
CA LEU A 85 2.76 -5.53 -6.56
C LEU A 85 3.71 -5.66 -5.35
N THR A 86 4.08 -6.88 -4.96
CA THR A 86 5.12 -7.14 -3.94
C THR A 86 6.49 -6.67 -4.40
N ARG A 87 6.91 -7.00 -5.64
CA ARG A 87 8.19 -6.51 -6.19
C ARG A 87 8.24 -4.98 -6.24
N MET A 88 7.13 -4.33 -6.60
CA MET A 88 7.03 -2.87 -6.60
C MET A 88 7.20 -2.29 -5.19
N ALA A 89 6.51 -2.87 -4.19
CA ALA A 89 6.60 -2.43 -2.79
C ALA A 89 8.01 -2.62 -2.21
N THR A 90 8.68 -3.75 -2.48
CA THR A 90 10.06 -3.98 -2.04
C THR A 90 11.02 -2.96 -2.65
N LYS A 91 10.89 -2.65 -3.95
CA LYS A 91 11.69 -1.59 -4.58
C LYS A 91 11.44 -0.23 -3.94
N LEU A 92 10.18 0.11 -3.70
CA LEU A 92 9.78 1.35 -3.05
C LEU A 92 10.36 1.47 -1.63
N ALA A 93 10.36 0.39 -0.84
CA ALA A 93 10.93 0.37 0.50
C ALA A 93 12.45 0.61 0.51
N SER A 94 13.16 0.24 -0.57
CA SER A 94 14.59 0.50 -0.74
C SER A 94 14.93 1.87 -1.31
N PHE A 95 13.92 2.69 -1.64
CA PHE A 95 14.14 4.01 -2.23
C PHE A 95 14.79 4.96 -1.22
N ASN A 96 15.87 5.60 -1.63
CA ASN A 96 16.71 6.48 -0.80
C ASN A 96 16.73 7.95 -1.29
N GLY A 97 15.87 8.30 -2.24
CA GLY A 97 15.66 9.68 -2.67
C GLY A 97 14.62 10.41 -1.83
N ASN A 98 14.27 11.63 -2.25
CA ASN A 98 13.24 12.42 -1.58
C ASN A 98 11.86 11.77 -1.75
N VAL A 99 11.17 11.55 -0.62
CA VAL A 99 9.80 11.03 -0.57
C VAL A 99 8.88 12.02 0.14
N PRO A 100 7.61 12.14 -0.28
CA PRO A 100 6.66 12.98 0.43
C PRO A 100 6.29 12.33 1.78
N SER A 101 6.54 13.04 2.87
CA SER A 101 6.13 12.65 4.22
C SER A 101 4.63 12.89 4.46
N ALA A 102 4.03 12.01 5.27
CA ALA A 102 2.76 12.26 5.93
C ALA A 102 2.96 13.26 7.06
N GLU A 103 2.18 14.34 7.05
CA GLU A 103 2.39 15.54 7.88
C GLU A 103 1.04 16.19 8.18
N CYS A 104 0.98 16.93 9.30
CA CYS A 104 -0.22 17.63 9.77
C CYS A 104 -0.16 19.14 9.54
N VAL A 105 0.53 19.55 8.47
CA VAL A 105 0.72 20.96 8.10
C VAL A 105 -0.52 21.60 7.49
#